data_AF-D4BK96-F1
#
_entry.id   AF-D4BK96-F1
#
_cell.length_a   1.000
_cell.length_b   1.000
_cell.length_c   1.000
_cell.angle_alpha   90.00
_cell.angle_beta   90.00
_cell.angle_gamma   90.00
#
_symmetry.space_group_name_H-M   'P 1'
#
loop_
_entity.id
_entity.type
_entity.pdbx_description
1 polymer ?
#
loop_
_entity_poly.entity_id
_entity_poly.type
_entity_poly.pdbx_seq_one_letter_code
_entity_poly.pdbx_strand_id
1 'polypeptide(L)'
;MALLLTVVFTTTKLNDFNFLATTVSNNFSFDNAAINERNADFDFFTVCDHQNFSEFNRFASCDVQLFQANGLTFAYSVLFTTTLENRVHKKLRFRAHLFDDSECAINIHNRARILRKTRAFDKCYRQYMKKKNTTRTVTFIYGVFSVQSAYIYNPEPDVTFPYSEVIGARSPAFAMNLEKINELTAQDMAGVNATILEQLNSDVQLINQLGYYIVSGGGKRIRPMIAVLAARAVGYQENAHVTIAALIEFIHTATLLHDDVVDESDMRRGKATANAAFGNAASVLVGDFIYTRAFQMMTSLGSLKVLEVMSEAVNVIAEGEVLQLMNVNDPDITEENYMRVIYSKTARLFEAAAQCSGILAGCSAEQEKGLQDYGRYLGTAFQLIDDLLDYSADGEQLGKNVGDDLNEGKPTLPLLHAMRHGTPEQAQMIRQAIEQGNGRHLLEPVLEAMNACGSLEWTRQRAEEEADKAIAALQVLPDTPWREALIGLAHIAVQRDR
;
A
#
# COMPACT_ATOMS: atom_id res chain seq x y z
N MET A 1 -20.70 0.67 4.49
CA MET A 1 -19.54 0.21 5.27
C MET A 1 -19.95 -0.94 6.18
N ALA A 2 -19.30 -2.10 6.09
CA ALA A 2 -19.40 -3.12 7.13
C ALA A 2 -18.41 -2.74 8.24
N LEU A 3 -18.90 -2.39 9.42
CA LEU A 3 -18.09 -2.16 10.61
C LEU A 3 -17.72 -3.52 11.22
N LEU A 4 -16.41 -3.79 11.35
CA LEU A 4 -15.91 -4.98 12.03
C LEU A 4 -15.72 -4.65 13.51
N LEU A 5 -16.60 -5.16 14.37
CA LEU A 5 -16.47 -5.05 15.81
C LEU A 5 -15.98 -6.38 16.38
N THR A 6 -14.75 -6.39 16.90
CA THR A 6 -14.23 -7.55 17.64
C THR A 6 -14.67 -7.46 19.09
N VAL A 7 -15.57 -8.37 19.48
CA VAL A 7 -16.05 -8.50 20.87
C VAL A 7 -15.52 -9.80 21.44
N VAL A 8 -14.75 -9.72 22.52
CA VAL A 8 -14.23 -10.89 23.22
C VAL A 8 -15.02 -11.09 24.51
N PHE A 9 -15.61 -12.27 24.69
CA PHE A 9 -16.28 -12.69 25.92
C PHE A 9 -15.39 -13.69 26.66
N THR A 10 -15.07 -13.40 27.92
CA THR A 10 -14.33 -14.34 28.77
C THR A 10 -15.02 -14.56 30.12
N THR A 11 -15.01 -15.81 30.56
CA THR A 11 -15.54 -16.26 31.87
C THR A 11 -14.38 -16.67 32.75
N THR A 12 -13.63 -15.71 33.28
CA THR A 12 -12.56 -15.99 34.25
C THR A 12 -12.39 -14.82 35.20
N LYS A 13 -12.35 -15.11 36.50
CA LYS A 13 -11.75 -14.21 37.51
C LYS A 13 -10.30 -13.94 37.09
N LEU A 14 -10.04 -12.73 36.62
CA LEU A 14 -8.73 -12.27 36.19
C LEU A 14 -8.10 -11.47 37.33
N ASN A 15 -7.31 -12.14 38.17
CA ASN A 15 -6.49 -11.47 39.20
C ASN A 15 -5.06 -11.22 38.71
N ASP A 16 -4.85 -11.08 37.40
CA ASP A 16 -3.52 -10.93 36.82
C ASP A 16 -3.52 -9.89 35.71
N PHE A 17 -3.11 -8.66 36.06
CA PHE A 17 -2.95 -7.54 35.13
C PHE A 17 -1.96 -7.86 34.01
N ASN A 18 -0.99 -8.75 34.26
CA ASN A 18 -0.01 -9.15 33.27
C ASN A 18 -0.61 -10.03 32.17
N PHE A 19 -1.65 -10.81 32.44
CA PHE A 19 -2.30 -11.62 31.39
C PHE A 19 -3.06 -10.76 30.37
N LEU A 20 -3.68 -9.67 30.84
CA LEU A 20 -4.37 -8.70 29.98
C LEU A 20 -3.35 -7.96 29.10
N ALA A 21 -2.24 -7.49 29.70
CA ALA A 21 -1.14 -6.88 28.97
C ALA A 21 -0.49 -7.85 27.98
N THR A 22 -0.32 -9.13 28.34
CA THR A 22 0.29 -10.17 27.48
C THR A 22 -0.60 -10.52 26.29
N THR A 23 -1.93 -10.54 26.47
CA THR A 23 -2.86 -10.81 25.36
C THR A 23 -2.95 -9.61 24.39
N VAL A 24 -2.71 -8.40 24.90
CA VAL A 24 -2.68 -7.16 24.10
C VAL A 24 -1.28 -6.86 23.53
N SER A 25 -0.19 -7.35 24.13
CA SER A 25 1.19 -7.04 23.70
C SER A 25 1.86 -8.13 22.84
N ASN A 26 1.32 -9.35 22.75
CA ASN A 26 2.00 -10.46 22.04
C ASN A 26 1.81 -10.48 20.52
N ASN A 27 1.89 -9.31 19.88
CA ASN A 27 2.44 -9.24 18.53
C ASN A 27 3.97 -9.01 18.51
N PHE A 28 4.68 -8.88 19.65
CA PHE A 28 6.16 -8.92 19.68
C PHE A 28 6.73 -9.61 20.96
N SER A 29 7.99 -10.06 20.91
CA SER A 29 8.58 -11.27 21.51
C SER A 29 9.21 -11.25 22.94
N PHE A 30 9.15 -12.42 23.61
CA PHE A 30 10.03 -13.12 24.61
C PHE A 30 10.28 -12.64 26.09
N ASP A 31 9.85 -13.53 27.01
CA ASP A 31 10.45 -14.10 28.27
C ASP A 31 10.62 -13.38 29.65
N ASN A 32 9.94 -13.99 30.64
CA ASN A 32 10.24 -14.32 32.06
C ASN A 32 10.45 -13.26 33.17
N ALA A 33 9.56 -13.25 34.19
CA ALA A 33 9.88 -13.45 35.62
C ALA A 33 8.60 -13.53 36.51
N ALA A 34 8.71 -14.23 37.65
CA ALA A 34 7.65 -14.62 38.58
C ALA A 34 7.49 -13.67 39.80
N ILE A 35 6.32 -13.68 40.48
CA ILE A 35 6.09 -13.93 41.93
C ILE A 35 4.62 -13.61 42.32
N ASN A 36 4.20 -14.26 43.40
CA ASN A 36 2.87 -14.66 43.86
C ASN A 36 2.09 -13.61 44.67
N GLU A 37 0.80 -13.95 44.89
CA GLU A 37 0.00 -13.76 46.11
C GLU A 37 -0.95 -12.53 46.32
N ARG A 38 -2.26 -12.85 46.25
CA ARG A 38 -3.43 -12.43 47.09
C ARG A 38 -4.61 -11.74 46.38
N ASN A 39 -5.73 -12.46 46.44
CA ASN A 39 -7.16 -12.11 46.37
C ASN A 39 -7.57 -10.62 46.27
N ALA A 40 -8.36 -10.30 45.26
CA ALA A 40 -9.55 -9.44 45.34
C ALA A 40 -10.57 -9.86 44.26
N ASP A 41 -11.86 -9.82 44.59
CA ASP A 41 -12.97 -10.11 43.68
C ASP A 41 -13.45 -8.80 43.05
N PHE A 42 -13.41 -8.69 41.71
CA PHE A 42 -13.92 -7.54 40.96
C PHE A 42 -14.79 -8.00 39.78
N ASP A 43 -15.99 -7.44 39.68
CA ASP A 43 -16.88 -7.55 38.52
C ASP A 43 -16.73 -6.26 37.69
N PHE A 44 -16.45 -6.43 36.39
CA PHE A 44 -16.13 -5.42 35.35
C PHE A 44 -14.67 -4.97 35.25
N PHE A 45 -14.10 -5.13 34.04
CA PHE A 45 -12.89 -4.44 33.59
C PHE A 45 -13.14 -3.90 32.17
N THR A 46 -12.98 -2.59 31.97
CA THR A 46 -13.03 -1.91 30.67
C THR A 46 -11.61 -1.50 30.31
N VAL A 47 -11.16 -1.76 29.08
CA VAL A 47 -9.92 -1.15 28.55
C VAL A 47 -10.31 -0.23 27.41
N CYS A 48 -10.14 1.06 27.62
CA CYS A 48 -10.11 2.09 26.59
C CYS A 48 -8.70 2.68 26.55
N ASP A 49 -8.36 3.44 25.50
CA ASP A 49 -7.06 4.11 25.37
C ASP A 49 -6.75 5.00 26.59
N HIS A 50 -5.50 5.48 26.65
CA HIS A 50 -4.90 6.20 27.77
C HIS A 50 -5.65 7.45 28.29
N GLN A 51 -6.78 7.88 27.73
CA GLN A 51 -7.45 9.12 28.13
C GLN A 51 -8.82 9.01 28.82
N ASN A 52 -9.51 7.86 28.87
CA ASN A 52 -10.81 7.80 29.56
C ASN A 52 -11.07 6.47 30.28
N PHE A 53 -10.92 6.48 31.61
CA PHE A 53 -11.29 5.36 32.48
C PHE A 53 -12.69 5.62 33.07
N SER A 54 -13.62 4.68 32.93
CA SER A 54 -14.93 4.72 33.61
C SER A 54 -15.24 3.34 34.18
N GLU A 55 -15.17 3.24 35.50
CA GLU A 55 -15.55 2.04 36.26
C GLU A 55 -17.04 2.13 36.62
N PHE A 56 -17.82 1.08 36.35
CA PHE A 56 -19.24 1.03 36.69
C PHE A 56 -19.54 -0.15 37.62
N ASN A 57 -20.29 0.11 38.68
CA ASN A 57 -20.64 -0.87 39.70
C ASN A 57 -22.14 -0.78 40.03
N ARG A 58 -22.97 -1.78 39.64
CA ARG A 58 -24.26 -2.12 40.29
C ARG A 58 -24.99 -3.38 39.77
N PHE A 59 -25.80 -3.93 40.67
CA PHE A 59 -26.43 -5.26 40.72
C PHE A 59 -27.56 -5.58 39.72
N ALA A 60 -27.59 -6.87 39.37
CA ALA A 60 -28.68 -7.80 39.06
C ALA A 60 -30.08 -7.30 38.59
N SER A 61 -30.42 -7.76 37.39
CA SER A 61 -31.74 -7.88 36.76
C SER A 61 -32.38 -6.58 36.26
N CYS A 62 -32.93 -6.69 35.05
CA CYS A 62 -33.56 -5.65 34.21
C CYS A 62 -32.58 -4.84 33.34
N ASP A 63 -33.05 -4.52 32.12
CA ASP A 63 -32.32 -3.92 31.01
C ASP A 63 -31.22 -2.93 31.44
N VAL A 64 -29.95 -3.27 31.16
CA VAL A 64 -28.80 -2.43 31.48
C VAL A 64 -28.44 -1.60 30.24
N GLN A 65 -28.53 -0.28 30.36
CA GLN A 65 -27.92 0.67 29.42
C GLN A 65 -26.42 0.71 29.69
N LEU A 66 -25.61 0.19 28.78
CA LEU A 66 -24.17 0.03 29.01
C LEU A 66 -23.33 1.25 28.58
N PHE A 67 -23.84 2.11 27.69
CA PHE A 67 -23.06 3.22 27.13
C PHE A 67 -23.93 4.42 26.75
N GLN A 68 -23.46 5.62 27.11
CA GLN A 68 -23.92 6.89 26.56
C GLN A 68 -22.66 7.72 26.28
N ALA A 69 -22.22 7.73 25.02
CA ALA A 69 -20.99 8.40 24.62
C ALA A 69 -21.32 9.67 23.84
N ASN A 70 -21.07 10.83 24.46
CA ASN A 70 -20.91 12.07 23.72
C ASN A 70 -19.45 12.11 23.25
N GLY A 71 -19.20 11.74 21.98
CA GLY A 71 -17.91 11.92 21.32
C GLY A 71 -16.85 10.84 21.58
N LEU A 72 -17.06 9.61 21.08
CA LEU A 72 -16.00 8.60 20.97
C LEU A 72 -15.69 8.28 19.50
N THR A 73 -14.42 8.38 19.12
CA THR A 73 -13.84 7.86 17.89
C THR A 73 -13.40 6.41 18.12
N PHE A 74 -14.04 5.45 17.47
CA PHE A 74 -13.82 4.03 17.72
C PHE A 74 -12.57 3.50 16.99
N ALA A 75 -11.47 3.31 17.73
CA ALA A 75 -10.37 2.46 17.32
C ALA A 75 -10.41 1.13 18.10
N TYR A 76 -11.03 0.13 17.46
CA TYR A 76 -10.76 -1.31 17.55
C TYR A 76 -10.62 -2.00 18.94
N SER A 77 -11.72 -2.64 19.36
CA SER A 77 -11.88 -3.78 20.31
C SER A 77 -12.54 -3.43 21.65
N VAL A 78 -13.55 -4.23 22.05
CA VAL A 78 -14.21 -4.15 23.36
C VAL A 78 -14.18 -5.53 24.03
N LEU A 79 -13.60 -5.62 25.23
CA LEU A 79 -13.57 -6.83 26.06
C LEU A 79 -14.70 -6.76 27.10
N PHE A 80 -15.58 -7.76 27.13
CA PHE A 80 -16.57 -7.92 28.20
C PHE A 80 -16.22 -9.14 29.06
N THR A 81 -16.01 -8.93 30.35
CA THR A 81 -15.78 -10.00 31.32
C THR A 81 -17.01 -10.18 32.19
N THR A 82 -17.38 -11.44 32.47
CA THR A 82 -18.43 -11.76 33.45
C THR A 82 -17.84 -12.71 34.49
N THR A 83 -18.10 -12.46 35.77
CA THR A 83 -17.53 -13.24 36.88
C THR A 83 -18.41 -14.38 37.37
N LEU A 84 -19.64 -14.47 36.87
CA LEU A 84 -20.56 -15.55 37.23
C LEU A 84 -20.52 -16.64 36.16
N GLU A 85 -20.00 -17.81 36.53
CA GLU A 85 -20.11 -19.03 35.73
C GLU A 85 -21.56 -19.22 35.28
N ASN A 86 -21.76 -19.34 33.96
CA ASN A 86 -23.02 -19.73 33.31
C ASN A 86 -24.14 -18.67 33.17
N ARG A 87 -23.85 -17.36 33.11
CA ARG A 87 -24.84 -16.39 32.60
C ARG A 87 -24.49 -15.92 31.19
N VAL A 88 -25.32 -16.29 30.22
CA VAL A 88 -25.30 -15.75 28.85
C VAL A 88 -26.27 -14.56 28.81
N HIS A 89 -25.76 -13.37 28.53
CA HIS A 89 -26.60 -12.18 28.32
C HIS A 89 -27.56 -12.45 27.16
N LYS A 90 -28.88 -12.45 27.43
CA LYS A 90 -29.89 -12.74 26.41
C LYS A 90 -30.04 -11.65 25.36
N LYS A 91 -29.69 -10.39 25.69
CA LYS A 91 -29.79 -9.24 24.79
C LYS A 91 -28.85 -8.14 25.29
N LEU A 92 -28.02 -7.60 24.39
CA LEU A 92 -27.21 -6.40 24.63
C LEU A 92 -27.74 -5.31 23.70
N ARG A 93 -27.97 -4.10 24.20
CA ARG A 93 -28.50 -2.97 23.43
C ARG A 93 -27.51 -1.81 23.51
N PHE A 94 -27.04 -1.34 22.37
CA PHE A 94 -26.12 -0.21 22.26
C PHE A 94 -26.90 1.02 21.78
N ARG A 95 -26.58 2.21 22.31
CA ARG A 95 -27.06 3.50 21.81
C ARG A 95 -25.83 4.30 21.37
N ALA A 96 -25.77 4.68 20.11
CA ALA A 96 -24.74 5.57 19.58
C ALA A 96 -25.45 6.67 18.78
N HIS A 97 -25.11 7.94 19.05
CA HIS A 97 -25.51 9.05 18.18
C HIS A 97 -24.53 9.08 17.01
N LEU A 98 -24.99 8.63 15.85
CA LEU A 98 -24.23 8.68 14.60
C LEU A 98 -24.99 9.60 13.66
N PHE A 99 -24.54 10.85 13.58
CA PHE A 99 -24.97 11.91 12.65
C PHE A 99 -26.49 12.03 12.41
N ASP A 100 -27.07 13.11 12.91
CA ASP A 100 -28.51 13.44 12.96
C ASP A 100 -29.37 12.55 13.87
N ASP A 101 -30.37 13.18 14.51
CA ASP A 101 -31.23 12.67 15.59
C ASP A 101 -32.08 11.44 15.22
N SER A 102 -31.45 10.29 14.96
CA SER A 102 -32.12 9.02 14.75
C SER A 102 -31.52 7.90 15.60
N GLU A 103 -32.40 7.15 16.28
CA GLU A 103 -32.02 6.00 17.11
C GLU A 103 -31.89 4.72 16.27
N CYS A 104 -30.77 4.01 16.37
CA CYS A 104 -30.62 2.69 15.75
C CYS A 104 -30.38 1.60 16.81
N ALA A 105 -31.11 0.49 16.73
CA ALA A 105 -31.00 -0.64 17.64
C ALA A 105 -30.44 -1.88 16.92
N ILE A 106 -29.28 -2.38 17.37
CA ILE A 106 -28.66 -3.59 16.82
C ILE A 106 -29.17 -4.82 17.61
N ASN A 107 -29.77 -5.80 16.93
CA ASN A 107 -30.18 -7.08 17.50
C ASN A 107 -29.21 -8.20 17.04
N ILE A 108 -28.59 -8.90 17.99
CA ILE A 108 -27.70 -10.03 17.70
C ILE A 108 -28.49 -11.35 17.87
N HIS A 109 -28.56 -12.18 16.82
CA HIS A 109 -29.11 -13.53 16.89
C HIS A 109 -28.04 -14.62 16.74
N ASN A 110 -28.10 -15.60 17.64
CA ASN A 110 -27.12 -16.67 17.81
C ASN A 110 -27.13 -17.68 16.64
N ARG A 111 -26.13 -17.61 15.75
CA ARG A 111 -25.63 -18.78 14.98
C ARG A 111 -24.13 -18.63 14.69
N ALA A 112 -23.28 -18.91 15.68
CA ALA A 112 -21.84 -19.05 15.46
C ALA A 112 -21.49 -20.50 15.08
N ARG A 113 -20.78 -20.69 13.94
CA ARG A 113 -20.25 -21.98 13.47
C ARG A 113 -18.73 -21.98 13.73
N ILE A 114 -18.23 -22.98 14.45
CA ILE A 114 -16.83 -23.08 14.90
C ILE A 114 -15.90 -23.37 13.70
N LEU A 115 -14.96 -22.47 13.40
CA LEU A 115 -13.90 -22.67 12.39
C LEU A 115 -12.58 -23.12 13.06
N ARG A 116 -11.79 -23.91 12.31
CA ARG A 116 -10.76 -24.90 12.73
C ARG A 116 -9.63 -24.41 13.67
N LYS A 117 -9.18 -25.35 14.53
CA LYS A 117 -7.96 -25.31 15.37
C LYS A 117 -6.65 -25.25 14.56
N THR A 118 -5.83 -24.22 14.74
CA THR A 118 -4.47 -24.10 14.18
C THR A 118 -3.44 -24.83 15.04
N ARG A 119 -2.64 -25.72 14.43
CA ARG A 119 -1.71 -26.67 15.09
C ARG A 119 -0.52 -26.03 15.83
N ALA A 120 -0.21 -24.75 15.60
CA ALA A 120 0.94 -24.07 16.22
C ALA A 120 0.77 -23.88 17.74
N PHE A 121 -0.45 -23.62 18.20
CA PHE A 121 -0.73 -23.38 19.63
C PHE A 121 -0.64 -24.67 20.47
N ASP A 122 -0.96 -25.81 19.86
CA ASP A 122 -1.06 -27.12 20.50
C ASP A 122 0.31 -27.72 20.89
N LYS A 123 1.41 -27.21 20.30
CA LYS A 123 2.79 -27.63 20.60
C LYS A 123 3.36 -26.83 21.77
N CYS A 124 3.12 -25.51 21.81
CA CYS A 124 3.51 -24.62 22.90
C CYS A 124 2.73 -24.95 24.19
N TYR A 125 1.42 -25.19 24.08
CA TYR A 125 0.55 -25.52 25.20
C TYR A 125 0.89 -26.88 25.86
N ARG A 126 1.19 -27.92 25.07
CA ARG A 126 1.60 -29.23 25.61
C ARG A 126 2.95 -29.20 26.32
N GLN A 127 3.87 -28.35 25.87
CA GLN A 127 5.19 -28.20 26.47
C GLN A 127 5.13 -27.44 27.81
N TYR A 128 4.19 -26.49 27.93
CA TYR A 128 3.88 -25.78 29.17
C TYR A 128 3.11 -26.66 30.19
N MET A 129 2.12 -27.43 29.74
CA MET A 129 1.29 -28.30 30.60
C MET A 129 2.03 -29.54 31.13
N LYS A 130 3.13 -29.99 30.49
CA LYS A 130 3.99 -31.07 31.03
C LYS A 130 4.73 -30.66 32.32
N LYS A 131 4.86 -29.36 32.60
CA LYS A 131 5.61 -28.82 33.75
C LYS A 131 4.73 -28.56 34.98
N LYS A 132 3.41 -28.56 34.85
CA LYS A 132 2.46 -28.43 35.96
C LYS A 132 1.39 -29.50 35.82
N ASN A 133 1.33 -30.40 36.79
CA ASN A 133 0.45 -31.56 36.81
C ASN A 133 -1.03 -31.15 37.02
N THR A 134 -1.62 -30.42 36.07
CA THR A 134 -3.00 -29.90 36.13
C THR A 134 -3.63 -29.89 34.74
N THR A 135 -4.67 -30.68 34.57
CA THR A 135 -5.56 -30.65 33.40
C THR A 135 -6.60 -29.55 33.62
N ARG A 136 -6.61 -28.50 32.78
CA ARG A 136 -7.71 -27.53 32.69
C ARG A 136 -8.13 -27.38 31.23
N THR A 137 -9.44 -27.45 30.98
CA THR A 137 -10.02 -27.28 29.64
C THR A 137 -10.35 -25.80 29.43
N VAL A 138 -9.70 -25.15 28.48
CA VAL A 138 -10.03 -23.78 28.06
C VAL A 138 -10.87 -23.88 26.78
N THR A 139 -12.07 -23.31 26.81
CA THR A 139 -12.96 -23.25 25.63
C THR A 139 -12.96 -21.82 25.10
N PHE A 140 -12.39 -21.61 23.92
CA PHE A 140 -12.48 -20.34 23.20
C PHE A 140 -13.65 -20.39 22.24
N ILE A 141 -14.59 -19.44 22.35
CA ILE A 141 -15.65 -19.23 21.36
C ILE A 141 -15.28 -17.98 20.57
N TYR A 142 -14.86 -18.17 19.32
CA TYR A 142 -14.63 -17.08 18.37
C TYR A 142 -15.91 -16.87 17.55
N GLY A 143 -16.41 -15.62 17.52
CA GLY A 143 -17.45 -15.18 16.61
C GLY A 143 -16.96 -13.94 15.86
N VAL A 144 -16.85 -14.03 14.54
CA VAL A 144 -16.67 -12.86 13.66
C VAL A 144 -18.06 -12.44 13.21
N PHE A 145 -18.48 -11.22 13.55
CA PHE A 145 -19.75 -10.68 13.11
C PHE A 145 -19.52 -9.65 12.00
N SER A 146 -20.21 -9.85 10.88
CA SER A 146 -20.33 -8.84 9.82
C SER A 146 -21.69 -8.18 9.99
N VAL A 147 -21.70 -6.85 10.09
CA VAL A 147 -22.94 -6.06 10.07
C VAL A 147 -23.34 -5.89 8.61
N GLN A 148 -24.25 -6.74 8.12
CA GLN A 148 -24.92 -6.51 6.85
C GLN A 148 -26.17 -5.65 7.09
N SER A 149 -26.15 -4.43 6.53
CA SER A 149 -27.25 -3.47 6.36
C SER A 149 -28.02 -3.03 7.61
N ALA A 150 -28.05 -1.71 7.87
CA ALA A 150 -29.07 -1.10 8.69
C ALA A 150 -30.43 -1.23 7.98
N TYR A 151 -31.39 -1.94 8.58
CA TYR A 151 -32.78 -1.92 8.13
C TYR A 151 -33.48 -0.73 8.77
N ILE A 152 -33.85 0.26 7.95
CA ILE A 152 -34.80 1.31 8.32
C ILE A 152 -36.19 0.69 8.20
N TYR A 153 -36.91 0.58 9.31
CA TYR A 153 -38.30 0.14 9.33
C TYR A 153 -39.19 1.37 9.09
N ASN A 154 -39.79 1.50 7.91
CA ASN A 154 -40.83 2.50 7.64
C ASN A 154 -42.08 1.75 7.15
N PRO A 155 -43.22 1.82 7.86
CA PRO A 155 -44.45 1.18 7.41
C PRO A 155 -45.22 2.19 6.55
N GLU A 156 -45.23 2.04 5.23
CA GLU A 156 -46.38 2.26 4.36
C GLU A 156 -46.07 1.87 2.90
N PRO A 157 -47.06 1.35 2.12
CA PRO A 157 -46.80 0.68 0.84
C PRO A 157 -46.95 1.61 -0.38
N ASP A 158 -46.36 1.15 -1.49
CA ASP A 158 -46.57 1.58 -2.89
C ASP A 158 -46.02 2.94 -3.32
N VAL A 159 -44.74 2.99 -3.75
CA VAL A 159 -44.37 3.59 -5.05
C VAL A 159 -43.08 2.94 -5.59
N THR A 160 -43.16 2.30 -6.77
CA THR A 160 -41.99 1.84 -7.54
C THR A 160 -41.35 3.00 -8.32
N PHE A 161 -40.05 3.23 -8.15
CA PHE A 161 -39.24 4.02 -9.09
C PHE A 161 -37.95 3.26 -9.50
N PRO A 162 -37.56 3.33 -10.79
CA PRO A 162 -36.46 2.53 -11.35
C PRO A 162 -35.07 3.05 -10.94
N TYR A 163 -34.17 2.10 -10.75
CA TYR A 163 -32.77 2.28 -10.37
C TYR A 163 -31.95 2.79 -11.57
N SER A 164 -31.88 4.11 -11.81
CA SER A 164 -31.00 4.64 -12.87
C SER A 164 -30.48 6.08 -12.73
N GLU A 165 -30.63 6.78 -11.59
CA GLU A 165 -30.13 8.17 -11.48
C GLU A 165 -29.66 8.55 -10.06
N VAL A 166 -28.59 7.95 -9.52
CA VAL A 166 -27.77 8.58 -8.46
C VAL A 166 -26.31 8.13 -8.54
N ILE A 167 -25.67 8.36 -9.70
CA ILE A 167 -24.24 8.67 -9.73
C ILE A 167 -24.16 9.87 -10.66
N GLY A 168 -23.96 11.05 -10.08
CA GLY A 168 -23.58 12.23 -10.85
C GLY A 168 -22.23 11.93 -11.47
N ALA A 169 -22.23 11.39 -12.69
CA ALA A 169 -21.08 11.29 -13.54
C ALA A 169 -20.56 12.72 -13.77
N ARG A 170 -19.54 13.12 -13.01
CA ARG A 170 -18.66 14.18 -13.49
C ARG A 170 -18.03 13.62 -14.75
N SER A 171 -18.36 14.25 -15.88
CA SER A 171 -17.70 14.07 -17.16
C SER A 171 -16.17 14.05 -16.96
N PRO A 172 -15.40 13.26 -17.75
CA PRO A 172 -13.92 13.23 -17.73
C PRO A 172 -13.23 14.61 -17.91
N ALA A 173 -14.00 15.65 -18.21
CA ALA A 173 -13.56 17.01 -18.51
C ALA A 173 -13.06 17.85 -17.31
N PHE A 174 -12.95 17.30 -16.09
CA PHE A 174 -12.55 18.08 -14.89
C PHE A 174 -11.22 17.70 -14.23
N ALA A 175 -10.53 16.65 -14.67
CA ALA A 175 -9.20 16.32 -14.14
C ALA A 175 -8.18 17.41 -14.54
N MET A 176 -7.34 17.84 -13.60
CA MET A 176 -6.28 18.81 -13.88
C MET A 176 -5.30 18.22 -14.90
N ASN A 177 -5.07 18.93 -16.01
CA ASN A 177 -4.16 18.48 -17.06
C ASN A 177 -2.69 18.67 -16.64
N LEU A 178 -1.77 18.02 -17.36
CA LEU A 178 -0.33 18.04 -17.04
C LEU A 178 0.26 19.46 -17.03
N GLU A 179 -0.20 20.34 -17.93
CA GLU A 179 0.24 21.74 -17.98
C GLU A 179 -0.08 22.49 -16.68
N LYS A 180 -1.31 22.39 -16.19
CA LYS A 180 -1.71 23.01 -14.91
C LYS A 180 -1.00 22.38 -13.71
N ILE A 181 -0.75 21.07 -13.73
CA ILE A 181 0.02 20.40 -12.67
C ILE A 181 1.46 20.93 -12.66
N ASN A 182 2.08 21.09 -13.84
CA ASN A 182 3.42 21.66 -13.97
C ASN A 182 3.46 23.12 -13.50
N GLU A 183 2.48 23.94 -13.86
CA GLU A 183 2.37 25.32 -13.38
C GLU A 183 2.25 25.38 -11.85
N LEU A 184 1.36 24.55 -11.27
CA LEU A 184 1.12 24.49 -9.83
C LEU A 184 2.38 24.07 -9.05
N THR A 185 3.19 23.16 -9.62
CA THR A 185 4.38 22.61 -8.95
C THR A 185 5.69 23.31 -9.35
N ALA A 186 5.64 24.31 -10.25
CA ALA A 186 6.82 24.87 -10.89
C ALA A 186 7.88 25.40 -9.91
N GLN A 187 7.46 26.17 -8.90
CA GLN A 187 8.38 26.77 -7.93
C GLN A 187 9.06 25.72 -7.05
N ASP A 188 8.29 24.75 -6.53
CA ASP A 188 8.82 23.67 -5.72
C ASP A 188 9.76 22.77 -6.54
N MET A 189 9.37 22.42 -7.78
CA MET A 189 10.18 21.61 -8.68
C MET A 189 11.46 22.32 -9.14
N ALA A 190 11.46 23.65 -9.26
CA ALA A 190 12.68 24.42 -9.47
C ALA A 190 13.61 24.31 -8.26
N GLY A 191 13.06 24.37 -7.04
CA GLY A 191 13.81 24.07 -5.80
C GLY A 191 14.39 22.66 -5.80
N VAL A 192 13.61 21.65 -6.20
CA VAL A 192 14.07 20.25 -6.28
C VAL A 192 15.24 20.12 -7.25
N ASN A 193 15.14 20.72 -8.44
CA ASN A 193 16.22 20.70 -9.41
C ASN A 193 17.49 21.39 -8.89
N ALA A 194 17.34 22.53 -8.20
CA ALA A 194 18.47 23.22 -7.58
C ALA A 194 19.13 22.35 -6.50
N THR A 195 18.35 21.71 -5.62
CA THR A 195 18.88 20.80 -4.59
C THR A 195 19.55 19.58 -5.19
N ILE A 196 19.02 18.98 -6.25
CA ILE A 196 19.67 17.86 -6.96
C ILE A 196 21.06 18.28 -7.47
N LEU A 197 21.17 19.44 -8.12
CA LEU A 197 22.45 19.93 -8.64
C LEU A 197 23.43 20.28 -7.52
N GLU A 198 22.97 20.92 -6.44
CA GLU A 198 23.79 21.24 -5.27
C GLU A 198 24.36 19.97 -4.63
N GLN A 199 23.56 18.92 -4.55
CA GLN A 199 23.93 17.66 -3.88
C GLN A 199 24.69 16.69 -4.80
N LEU A 200 24.91 17.01 -6.08
CA LEU A 200 25.79 16.26 -6.98
C LEU A 200 27.21 16.82 -7.02
N ASN A 201 27.71 17.22 -5.86
CA ASN A 201 29.06 17.75 -5.69
C ASN A 201 29.99 16.74 -4.99
N SER A 202 31.19 16.61 -5.55
CA SER A 202 32.29 15.81 -5.02
C SER A 202 33.63 16.39 -5.49
N ASP A 203 34.68 16.21 -4.69
CA ASP A 203 36.06 16.47 -5.13
C ASP A 203 36.49 15.51 -6.26
N VAL A 204 35.81 14.37 -6.38
CA VAL A 204 36.04 13.37 -7.43
C VAL A 204 35.24 13.76 -8.68
N GLN A 205 35.93 14.28 -9.69
CA GLN A 205 35.31 14.78 -10.95
C GLN A 205 34.44 13.75 -11.68
N LEU A 206 34.81 12.46 -11.64
CA LEU A 206 34.03 11.40 -12.30
C LEU A 206 32.59 11.32 -11.75
N ILE A 207 32.40 11.52 -10.44
CA ILE A 207 31.09 11.54 -9.79
C ILE A 207 30.26 12.71 -10.33
N ASN A 208 30.85 13.89 -10.44
CA ASN A 208 30.16 15.08 -10.93
C ASN A 208 29.75 14.91 -12.40
N GLN A 209 30.64 14.37 -13.24
CA GLN A 209 30.38 14.16 -14.66
C GLN A 209 29.26 13.15 -14.89
N LEU A 210 29.32 11.99 -14.23
CA LEU A 210 28.32 10.94 -14.40
C LEU A 210 26.98 11.34 -13.75
N GLY A 211 27.01 11.95 -12.56
CA GLY A 211 25.83 12.50 -11.91
C GLY A 211 25.12 13.56 -12.76
N TYR A 212 25.87 14.48 -13.36
CA TYR A 212 25.30 15.46 -14.29
C TYR A 212 24.78 14.81 -15.58
N TYR A 213 25.49 13.82 -16.12
CA TYR A 213 25.08 13.10 -17.33
C TYR A 213 23.69 12.47 -17.17
N ILE A 214 23.45 11.76 -16.07
CA ILE A 214 22.18 11.08 -15.83
C ILE A 214 21.05 12.05 -15.50
N VAL A 215 21.32 13.08 -14.69
CA VAL A 215 20.32 14.08 -14.27
C VAL A 215 19.91 15.03 -15.39
N SER A 216 20.85 15.38 -16.28
CA SER A 216 20.59 16.21 -17.47
C SER A 216 20.01 15.42 -18.64
N GLY A 217 19.94 14.08 -18.53
CA GLY A 217 19.36 13.18 -19.52
C GLY A 217 17.88 13.44 -19.82
N GLY A 218 17.20 14.23 -18.98
CA GLY A 218 15.78 14.53 -19.08
C GLY A 218 14.96 13.38 -18.52
N GLY A 219 13.94 13.70 -17.73
CA GLY A 219 13.03 12.74 -17.11
C GLY A 219 11.76 13.43 -16.65
N LYS A 220 10.64 12.70 -16.57
CA LYS A 220 9.34 13.28 -16.23
C LYS A 220 9.25 13.75 -14.76
N ARG A 221 10.24 13.43 -13.92
CA ARG A 221 10.33 13.81 -12.49
C ARG A 221 9.02 13.56 -11.71
N ILE A 222 8.34 12.45 -12.01
CA ILE A 222 7.01 12.18 -11.45
C ILE A 222 7.08 11.84 -9.96
N ARG A 223 8.08 11.06 -9.53
CA ARG A 223 8.28 10.71 -8.11
C ARG A 223 8.51 11.94 -7.22
N PRO A 224 9.44 12.87 -7.54
CA PRO A 224 9.57 14.11 -6.78
C PRO A 224 8.33 15.00 -6.85
N MET A 225 7.63 15.04 -8.00
CA MET A 225 6.37 15.79 -8.12
C MET A 225 5.29 15.25 -7.18
N ILE A 226 5.17 13.93 -7.03
CA ILE A 226 4.25 13.31 -6.07
C ILE A 226 4.62 13.70 -4.64
N ALA A 227 5.90 13.67 -4.27
CA ALA A 227 6.36 14.08 -2.95
C ALA A 227 6.01 15.55 -2.63
N VAL A 228 6.25 16.44 -3.59
CA VAL A 228 5.87 17.86 -3.49
C VAL A 228 4.36 18.02 -3.30
N LEU A 229 3.58 17.41 -4.18
CA LEU A 229 2.11 17.50 -4.12
C LEU A 229 1.55 16.91 -2.83
N ALA A 230 2.08 15.78 -2.35
CA ALA A 230 1.66 15.13 -1.12
C ALA A 230 1.86 16.02 0.10
N ALA A 231 3.04 16.65 0.25
CA ALA A 231 3.30 17.59 1.34
C ALA A 231 2.38 18.81 1.27
N ARG A 232 2.19 19.39 0.09
CA ARG A 232 1.29 20.55 -0.10
C ARG A 232 -0.18 20.21 0.13
N ALA A 233 -0.63 19.01 -0.24
CA ALA A 233 -2.01 18.55 -0.06
C ALA A 233 -2.42 18.39 1.41
N VAL A 234 -1.45 18.15 2.31
CA VAL A 234 -1.68 18.13 3.77
C VAL A 234 -1.39 19.48 4.44
N GLY A 235 -1.14 20.53 3.66
CA GLY A 235 -1.04 21.91 4.15
C GLY A 235 0.37 22.39 4.50
N TYR A 236 1.43 21.66 4.12
CA TYR A 236 2.80 22.02 4.45
C TYR A 236 3.24 23.35 3.82
N GLN A 237 3.80 24.25 4.65
CA GLN A 237 4.20 25.60 4.24
C GLN A 237 5.73 25.80 4.19
N GLU A 238 6.50 24.93 4.82
CA GLU A 238 7.96 25.03 4.81
C GLU A 238 8.55 24.41 3.53
N ASN A 239 9.86 24.13 3.52
CA ASN A 239 10.59 23.70 2.32
C ASN A 239 11.25 22.32 2.42
N ALA A 240 11.11 21.61 3.54
CA ALA A 240 11.76 20.30 3.71
C ALA A 240 11.25 19.23 2.70
N HIS A 241 10.05 19.41 2.13
CA HIS A 241 9.52 18.58 1.05
C HIS A 241 10.32 18.70 -0.26
N VAL A 242 11.07 19.79 -0.46
CA VAL A 242 12.01 19.92 -1.58
C VAL A 242 13.18 18.95 -1.42
N THR A 243 13.74 18.87 -0.21
CA THR A 243 14.83 17.96 0.11
C THR A 243 14.39 16.50 0.01
N ILE A 244 13.18 16.17 0.49
CA ILE A 244 12.66 14.80 0.36
C ILE A 244 12.38 14.42 -1.09
N ALA A 245 11.84 15.33 -1.90
CA ALA A 245 11.63 15.10 -3.32
C ALA A 245 12.97 14.88 -4.06
N ALA A 246 13.99 15.68 -3.75
CA ALA A 246 15.32 15.54 -4.34
C ALA A 246 15.99 14.20 -3.97
N LEU A 247 15.92 13.76 -2.70
CA LEU A 247 16.50 12.47 -2.30
C LEU A 247 15.77 11.27 -2.91
N ILE A 248 14.45 11.35 -3.12
CA ILE A 248 13.68 10.31 -3.82
C ILE A 248 14.16 10.16 -5.26
N GLU A 249 14.42 11.29 -5.92
CA GLU A 249 14.96 11.28 -7.28
C GLU A 249 16.40 10.76 -7.33
N PHE A 250 17.21 10.98 -6.29
CA PHE A 250 18.52 10.33 -6.15
C PHE A 250 18.41 8.82 -5.98
N ILE A 251 17.52 8.33 -5.13
CA ILE A 251 17.29 6.89 -4.98
C ILE A 251 16.88 6.29 -6.34
N HIS A 252 15.94 6.92 -7.05
CA HIS A 252 15.55 6.48 -8.39
C HIS A 252 16.72 6.52 -9.39
N THR A 253 17.53 7.57 -9.35
CA THR A 253 18.69 7.71 -10.24
C THR A 253 19.74 6.63 -9.97
N ALA A 254 20.00 6.31 -8.70
CA ALA A 254 20.92 5.24 -8.32
C ALA A 254 20.41 3.86 -8.80
N THR A 255 19.11 3.59 -8.64
CA THR A 255 18.51 2.34 -9.16
C THR A 255 18.68 2.23 -10.68
N LEU A 256 18.48 3.32 -11.44
CA LEU A 256 18.67 3.30 -12.89
C LEU A 256 20.12 2.99 -13.31
N LEU A 257 21.11 3.54 -12.58
CA LEU A 257 22.52 3.28 -12.85
C LEU A 257 22.90 1.82 -12.58
N HIS A 258 22.28 1.20 -11.58
CA HIS A 258 22.50 -0.21 -11.26
C HIS A 258 21.77 -1.12 -12.25
N ASP A 259 20.51 -0.81 -12.56
CA ASP A 259 19.70 -1.54 -13.55
C ASP A 259 20.36 -1.55 -14.93
N ASP A 260 20.87 -0.41 -15.41
CA ASP A 260 21.56 -0.33 -16.71
C ASP A 260 22.79 -1.26 -16.79
N VAL A 261 23.44 -1.53 -15.64
CA VAL A 261 24.57 -2.47 -15.55
C VAL A 261 24.09 -3.92 -15.47
N VAL A 262 23.01 -4.19 -14.73
CA VAL A 262 22.42 -5.53 -14.59
C VAL A 262 21.81 -6.02 -15.90
N ASP A 263 21.10 -5.13 -16.59
CA ASP A 263 20.42 -5.41 -17.86
C ASP A 263 21.35 -5.28 -19.09
N GLU A 264 22.64 -4.96 -18.90
CA GLU A 264 23.62 -4.74 -19.97
C GLU A 264 23.13 -3.77 -21.07
N SER A 265 22.37 -2.75 -20.69
CA SER A 265 21.75 -1.81 -21.62
C SER A 265 22.78 -0.86 -22.25
N ASP A 266 22.73 -0.69 -23.57
CA ASP A 266 23.59 0.27 -24.31
C ASP A 266 22.95 1.66 -24.49
N MET A 267 21.61 1.74 -24.48
CA MET A 267 20.85 2.96 -24.80
C MET A 267 19.69 3.19 -23.82
N ARG A 268 19.48 4.45 -23.42
CA ARG A 268 18.33 4.89 -22.62
C ARG A 268 17.86 6.28 -23.08
N ARG A 269 16.56 6.44 -23.38
CA ARG A 269 15.96 7.70 -23.85
C ARG A 269 16.71 8.30 -25.07
N GLY A 270 17.14 7.45 -26.00
CA GLY A 270 17.87 7.86 -27.20
C GLY A 270 19.31 8.33 -26.98
N LYS A 271 19.87 8.16 -25.78
CA LYS A 271 21.28 8.43 -25.44
C LYS A 271 21.97 7.16 -24.97
N ALA A 272 23.31 7.13 -25.04
CA ALA A 272 24.08 6.04 -24.44
C ALA A 272 23.77 5.95 -22.93
N THR A 273 23.74 4.74 -22.39
CA THR A 273 23.65 4.53 -20.94
C THR A 273 24.95 4.96 -20.25
N ALA A 274 24.89 5.15 -18.93
CA ALA A 274 26.07 5.53 -18.15
C ALA A 274 27.16 4.44 -18.20
N ASN A 275 26.77 3.16 -18.22
CA ASN A 275 27.71 2.04 -18.33
C ASN A 275 28.35 1.97 -19.72
N ALA A 276 27.61 2.24 -20.80
CA ALA A 276 28.19 2.31 -22.14
C ALA A 276 29.20 3.48 -22.27
N ALA A 277 28.92 4.62 -21.64
CA ALA A 277 29.76 5.81 -21.73
C ALA A 277 30.95 5.84 -20.75
N PHE A 278 30.79 5.30 -19.54
CA PHE A 278 31.77 5.42 -18.44
C PHE A 278 32.22 4.07 -17.85
N GLY A 279 31.62 2.96 -18.29
CA GLY A 279 31.91 1.61 -17.83
C GLY A 279 31.06 1.18 -16.62
N ASN A 280 30.92 -0.15 -16.45
CA ASN A 280 30.13 -0.75 -15.38
C ASN A 280 30.62 -0.33 -13.98
N ALA A 281 31.94 -0.38 -13.74
CA ALA A 281 32.51 -0.05 -12.44
C ALA A 281 32.22 1.40 -12.02
N ALA A 282 32.31 2.35 -12.95
CA ALA A 282 31.98 3.75 -12.65
C ALA A 282 30.47 3.92 -12.35
N SER A 283 29.61 3.25 -13.12
CA SER A 283 28.16 3.35 -12.96
C SER A 283 27.69 2.81 -11.61
N VAL A 284 28.20 1.65 -11.19
CA VAL A 284 27.90 1.07 -9.87
C VAL A 284 28.37 2.00 -8.75
N LEU A 285 29.63 2.43 -8.77
CA LEU A 285 30.22 3.25 -7.70
C LEU A 285 29.60 4.66 -7.60
N VAL A 286 29.21 5.26 -8.73
CA VAL A 286 28.48 6.54 -8.70
C VAL A 286 27.04 6.33 -8.23
N GLY A 287 26.41 5.21 -8.58
CA GLY A 287 25.14 4.79 -7.99
C GLY A 287 25.23 4.72 -6.46
N ASP A 288 26.26 4.05 -5.92
CA ASP A 288 26.50 3.94 -4.47
C ASP A 288 26.71 5.32 -3.81
N PHE A 289 27.42 6.22 -4.48
CA PHE A 289 27.60 7.59 -4.00
C PHE A 289 26.27 8.36 -3.94
N ILE A 290 25.48 8.32 -5.01
CA ILE A 290 24.17 9.00 -5.06
C ILE A 290 23.24 8.44 -3.99
N TYR A 291 23.29 7.12 -3.80
CA TYR A 291 22.51 6.42 -2.79
C TYR A 291 22.87 6.85 -1.37
N THR A 292 24.16 6.85 -1.04
CA THR A 292 24.65 7.31 0.28
C THR A 292 24.42 8.80 0.50
N ARG A 293 24.51 9.64 -0.55
CA ARG A 293 24.15 11.06 -0.50
C ARG A 293 22.66 11.26 -0.18
N ALA A 294 21.77 10.45 -0.75
CA ALA A 294 20.34 10.48 -0.41
C ALA A 294 20.09 10.18 1.08
N PHE A 295 20.83 9.22 1.68
CA PHE A 295 20.76 8.95 3.12
C PHE A 295 21.28 10.12 3.98
N GLN A 296 22.32 10.83 3.54
CA GLN A 296 22.80 12.03 4.22
C GLN A 296 21.72 13.13 4.23
N MET A 297 21.08 13.35 3.08
CA MET A 297 19.94 14.29 2.96
C MET A 297 18.76 13.86 3.83
N MET A 298 18.48 12.56 3.91
CA MET A 298 17.39 12.03 4.74
C MET A 298 17.68 12.21 6.24
N THR A 299 18.94 12.06 6.66
CA THR A 299 19.36 12.25 8.05
C THR A 299 19.25 13.73 8.47
N SER A 300 19.51 14.68 7.56
CA SER A 300 19.38 16.12 7.85
C SER A 300 17.93 16.57 8.07
N LEU A 301 16.94 15.79 7.63
CA LEU A 301 15.52 16.02 7.91
C LEU A 301 15.13 15.69 9.36
N GLY A 302 15.97 14.97 10.10
CA GLY A 302 15.75 14.68 11.53
C GLY A 302 14.58 13.74 11.86
N SER A 303 13.94 13.11 10.85
CA SER A 303 12.81 12.20 11.06
C SER A 303 13.25 10.74 10.99
N LEU A 304 13.32 10.09 12.16
CA LEU A 304 13.57 8.64 12.25
C LEU A 304 12.50 7.81 11.53
N LYS A 305 11.26 8.30 11.47
CA LYS A 305 10.18 7.59 10.80
C LYS A 305 10.36 7.59 9.28
N VAL A 306 10.80 8.71 8.70
CA VAL A 306 11.13 8.79 7.28
C VAL A 306 12.33 7.88 6.95
N LEU A 307 13.35 7.87 7.81
CA LEU A 307 14.50 6.96 7.69
C LEU A 307 14.07 5.48 7.69
N GLU A 308 13.19 5.08 8.62
CA GLU A 308 12.66 3.72 8.71
C GLU A 308 11.92 3.33 7.42
N VAL A 309 10.91 4.12 7.01
CA VAL A 309 10.10 3.83 5.82
C VAL A 309 10.95 3.77 4.56
N MET A 310 11.91 4.70 4.40
CA MET A 310 12.71 4.74 3.19
C MET A 310 13.78 3.66 3.12
N SER A 311 14.43 3.34 4.24
CA SER A 311 15.39 2.24 4.27
C SER A 311 14.72 0.89 3.97
N GLU A 312 13.52 0.66 4.53
CA GLU A 312 12.71 -0.52 4.20
C GLU A 312 12.30 -0.51 2.72
N ALA A 313 11.81 0.62 2.21
CA ALA A 313 11.37 0.73 0.83
C ALA A 313 12.46 0.38 -0.17
N VAL A 314 13.70 0.86 0.03
CA VAL A 314 14.75 0.51 -0.91
C VAL A 314 15.28 -0.90 -0.72
N ASN A 315 15.29 -1.43 0.50
CA ASN A 315 15.61 -2.84 0.67
C ASN A 315 14.61 -3.72 -0.09
N VAL A 316 13.32 -3.39 -0.04
CA VAL A 316 12.27 -4.06 -0.84
C VAL A 316 12.50 -3.89 -2.34
N ILE A 317 12.98 -2.73 -2.82
CA ILE A 317 13.33 -2.54 -4.24
C ILE A 317 14.45 -3.48 -4.66
N ALA A 318 15.53 -3.56 -3.87
CA ALA A 318 16.63 -4.47 -4.15
C ALA A 318 16.19 -5.95 -4.14
N GLU A 319 15.34 -6.33 -3.19
CA GLU A 319 14.72 -7.67 -3.20
C GLU A 319 13.85 -7.91 -4.44
N GLY A 320 13.14 -6.86 -4.89
CA GLY A 320 12.31 -6.88 -6.09
C GLY A 320 13.10 -7.11 -7.37
N GLU A 321 14.26 -6.46 -7.52
CA GLU A 321 15.17 -6.69 -8.65
C GLU A 321 15.69 -8.14 -8.67
N VAL A 322 16.09 -8.67 -7.51
CA VAL A 322 16.52 -10.07 -7.40
C VAL A 322 15.36 -11.03 -7.71
N LEU A 323 14.15 -10.73 -7.22
CA LEU A 323 12.97 -11.53 -7.51
C LEU A 323 12.62 -11.50 -9.00
N GLN A 324 12.76 -10.35 -9.66
CA GLN A 324 12.60 -10.24 -11.11
C GLN A 324 13.61 -11.14 -11.82
N LEU A 325 14.90 -11.06 -11.45
CA LEU A 325 15.96 -11.89 -12.02
C LEU A 325 15.67 -13.39 -11.91
N MET A 326 15.07 -13.82 -10.78
CA MET A 326 14.67 -15.22 -10.57
C MET A 326 13.46 -15.65 -11.40
N ASN A 327 12.62 -14.71 -11.81
CA ASN A 327 11.40 -14.95 -12.59
C ASN A 327 11.59 -14.76 -14.10
N VAL A 328 12.71 -14.19 -14.54
CA VAL A 328 13.04 -14.13 -15.98
C VAL A 328 13.04 -15.55 -16.53
N ASN A 329 12.48 -15.72 -17.73
CA ASN A 329 12.31 -17.01 -18.37
C ASN A 329 11.38 -18.01 -17.66
N ASP A 330 10.61 -17.59 -16.64
CA ASP A 330 9.56 -18.42 -16.03
C ASP A 330 8.16 -18.11 -16.63
N PRO A 331 7.68 -18.91 -17.60
CA PRO A 331 6.34 -18.73 -18.17
C PRO A 331 5.22 -19.07 -17.19
N ASP A 332 5.51 -19.81 -16.12
CA ASP A 332 4.53 -20.30 -15.14
C ASP A 332 4.33 -19.34 -13.95
N ILE A 333 4.93 -18.14 -14.01
CA ILE A 333 4.74 -17.11 -13.00
C ILE A 333 3.24 -16.81 -12.80
N THR A 334 2.84 -16.76 -11.53
CA THR A 334 1.48 -16.38 -11.16
C THR A 334 1.29 -14.88 -11.31
N GLU A 335 0.04 -14.45 -11.54
CA GLU A 335 -0.28 -13.02 -11.54
C GLU A 335 0.05 -12.35 -10.19
N GLU A 336 -0.12 -13.08 -9.08
CA GLU A 336 0.28 -12.62 -7.74
C GLU A 336 1.78 -12.33 -7.64
N ASN A 337 2.63 -13.23 -8.16
CA ASN A 337 4.08 -13.03 -8.16
C ASN A 337 4.50 -11.90 -9.11
N TYR A 338 3.87 -11.78 -10.26
CA TYR A 338 4.07 -10.63 -11.16
C TYR A 338 3.72 -9.30 -10.46
N MET A 339 2.54 -9.22 -9.83
CA MET A 339 2.13 -8.02 -9.08
C MET A 339 3.07 -7.73 -7.91
N ARG A 340 3.62 -8.76 -7.27
CA ARG A 340 4.64 -8.60 -6.23
C ARG A 340 5.91 -7.96 -6.78
N VAL A 341 6.39 -8.39 -7.95
CA VAL A 341 7.56 -7.78 -8.63
C VAL A 341 7.30 -6.31 -8.91
N ILE A 342 6.16 -5.96 -9.52
CA ILE A 342 5.77 -4.55 -9.77
C ILE A 342 5.79 -3.74 -8.48
N TYR A 343 5.17 -4.29 -7.42
CA TYR A 343 5.11 -3.61 -6.14
C TYR A 343 6.52 -3.32 -5.61
N SER A 344 7.37 -4.34 -5.53
CA SER A 344 8.70 -4.21 -4.96
C SER A 344 9.62 -3.32 -5.79
N LYS A 345 9.62 -3.46 -7.12
CA LYS A 345 10.54 -2.74 -8.02
C LYS A 345 10.12 -1.28 -8.25
N THR A 346 8.84 -1.06 -8.54
CA THR A 346 8.36 0.26 -8.99
C THR A 346 7.49 0.93 -7.95
N ALA A 347 6.42 0.27 -7.50
CA ALA A 347 5.39 0.94 -6.71
C ALA A 347 5.85 1.34 -5.31
N ARG A 348 6.76 0.59 -4.70
CA ARG A 348 7.24 0.86 -3.34
C ARG A 348 7.93 2.22 -3.20
N LEU A 349 8.63 2.68 -4.23
CA LEU A 349 9.24 4.02 -4.21
C LEU A 349 8.19 5.13 -4.37
N PHE A 350 7.12 4.89 -5.14
CA PHE A 350 5.99 5.82 -5.22
C PHE A 350 5.22 5.91 -3.89
N GLU A 351 4.97 4.76 -3.27
CA GLU A 351 4.37 4.66 -1.94
C GLU A 351 5.17 5.46 -0.91
N ALA A 352 6.47 5.19 -0.80
CA ALA A 352 7.32 5.86 0.16
C ALA A 352 7.47 7.36 -0.15
N ALA A 353 7.47 7.76 -1.43
CA ALA A 353 7.52 9.16 -1.81
C ALA A 353 6.34 9.98 -1.26
N ALA A 354 5.12 9.46 -1.44
CA ALA A 354 3.91 10.09 -0.94
C ALA A 354 3.83 10.01 0.60
N GLN A 355 4.07 8.83 1.17
CA GLN A 355 3.98 8.57 2.61
C GLN A 355 4.98 9.44 3.40
N CYS A 356 6.26 9.42 3.03
CA CYS A 356 7.29 10.15 3.76
C CYS A 356 7.11 11.67 3.69
N SER A 357 6.56 12.17 2.58
CA SER A 357 6.22 13.59 2.44
C SER A 357 5.08 14.00 3.37
N GLY A 358 4.07 13.15 3.52
CA GLY A 358 3.01 13.33 4.52
C GLY A 358 3.54 13.29 5.96
N ILE A 359 4.40 12.32 6.29
CA ILE A 359 5.05 12.20 7.60
C ILE A 359 5.84 13.47 7.93
N LEU A 360 6.68 13.93 6.99
CA LEU A 360 7.50 15.12 7.17
C LEU A 360 6.65 16.38 7.36
N ALA A 361 5.49 16.43 6.71
CA ALA A 361 4.54 17.52 6.84
C ALA A 361 3.66 17.47 8.11
N GLY A 362 3.83 16.45 8.95
CA GLY A 362 3.04 16.30 10.19
C GLY A 362 1.57 15.94 9.93
N CYS A 363 1.28 15.20 8.86
CA CYS A 363 -0.09 14.76 8.57
C CYS A 363 -0.62 13.80 9.64
N SER A 364 -1.95 13.65 9.69
CA SER A 364 -2.59 12.64 10.55
C SER A 364 -2.33 11.21 10.04
N ALA A 365 -2.47 10.20 10.90
CA ALA A 365 -2.31 8.80 10.52
C ALA A 365 -3.26 8.36 9.39
N GLU A 366 -4.46 8.94 9.31
CA GLU A 366 -5.42 8.67 8.24
C GLU A 366 -4.93 9.23 6.90
N GLN A 367 -4.39 10.45 6.92
CA GLN A 367 -3.78 11.09 5.74
C GLN A 367 -2.50 10.38 5.31
N GLU A 368 -1.66 9.94 6.25
CA GLU A 368 -0.46 9.13 5.97
C GLU A 368 -0.86 7.85 5.24
N LYS A 369 -1.89 7.14 5.74
CA LYS A 369 -2.38 5.92 5.11
C LYS A 369 -2.97 6.19 3.72
N GLY A 370 -3.73 7.27 3.55
CA GLY A 370 -4.25 7.69 2.25
C GLY A 370 -3.15 7.97 1.23
N LEU A 371 -2.09 8.70 1.63
CA LEU A 371 -0.93 8.98 0.79
C LEU A 371 -0.11 7.73 0.47
N GLN A 372 0.08 6.86 1.45
CA GLN A 372 0.71 5.55 1.26
C GLN A 372 -0.02 4.73 0.20
N ASP A 373 -1.33 4.54 0.37
CA ASP A 373 -2.14 3.76 -0.56
C ASP A 373 -2.22 4.42 -1.94
N TYR A 374 -2.34 5.74 -2.01
CA TYR A 374 -2.26 6.49 -3.27
C TYR A 374 -0.95 6.20 -4.01
N GLY A 375 0.21 6.34 -3.35
CA GLY A 375 1.50 6.11 -3.99
C GLY A 375 1.67 4.67 -4.47
N ARG A 376 1.24 3.70 -3.65
CA ARG A 376 1.28 2.27 -4.00
C ARG A 376 0.44 1.96 -5.23
N TYR A 377 -0.82 2.40 -5.27
CA TYR A 377 -1.71 2.12 -6.38
C TYR A 377 -1.32 2.88 -7.64
N LEU A 378 -0.91 4.14 -7.53
CA LEU A 378 -0.40 4.92 -8.66
C LEU A 378 0.85 4.29 -9.27
N GLY A 379 1.81 3.88 -8.44
CA GLY A 379 3.03 3.21 -8.91
C GLY A 379 2.74 1.88 -9.60
N THR A 380 1.70 1.15 -9.15
CA THR A 380 1.24 -0.09 -9.78
C THR A 380 0.61 0.20 -11.15
N ALA A 381 -0.32 1.16 -11.22
CA ALA A 381 -0.92 1.60 -12.49
C ALA A 381 0.14 2.06 -13.49
N PHE A 382 1.14 2.82 -13.02
CA PHE A 382 2.23 3.33 -13.82
C PHE A 382 3.04 2.21 -14.48
N GLN A 383 3.37 1.15 -13.74
CA GLN A 383 4.14 0.03 -14.28
C GLN A 383 3.32 -0.82 -15.25
N LEU A 384 2.04 -1.08 -14.94
CA LEU A 384 1.15 -1.81 -15.85
C LEU A 384 1.03 -1.12 -17.22
N ILE A 385 1.01 0.21 -17.24
CA ILE A 385 1.01 1.00 -18.48
C ILE A 385 2.37 0.97 -19.16
N ASP A 386 3.48 0.99 -18.41
CA ASP A 386 4.83 0.86 -18.99
C ASP A 386 5.00 -0.49 -19.71
N ASP A 387 4.58 -1.58 -19.07
CA ASP A 387 4.58 -2.93 -19.63
C ASP A 387 3.64 -3.05 -20.84
N LEU A 388 2.50 -2.35 -20.84
CA LEU A 388 1.59 -2.30 -22.00
C LEU A 388 2.24 -1.57 -23.18
N LEU A 389 2.87 -0.42 -22.91
CA LEU A 389 3.48 0.43 -23.93
C LEU A 389 4.68 -0.24 -24.60
N ASP A 390 5.32 -1.21 -23.95
CA ASP A 390 6.37 -2.05 -24.57
C ASP A 390 5.85 -2.81 -25.80
N TYR A 391 4.54 -3.06 -25.88
CA TYR A 391 3.88 -3.78 -26.98
C TYR A 391 2.95 -2.89 -27.84
N SER A 392 2.93 -1.57 -27.60
CA SER A 392 2.14 -0.64 -28.41
C SER A 392 2.97 -0.04 -29.55
N ALA A 393 2.35 0.21 -30.70
CA ALA A 393 2.97 0.96 -31.81
C ALA A 393 3.40 2.39 -31.38
N ASP A 394 2.79 2.95 -30.34
CA ASP A 394 3.17 4.24 -29.76
C ASP A 394 4.50 4.19 -28.98
N GLY A 395 5.05 2.99 -28.73
CA GLY A 395 6.36 2.80 -28.10
C GLY A 395 7.50 3.45 -28.90
N GLU A 396 7.41 3.44 -30.25
CA GLU A 396 8.39 4.13 -31.11
C GLU A 396 8.40 5.65 -30.87
N GLN A 397 7.25 6.27 -30.59
CA GLN A 397 7.16 7.71 -30.29
C GLN A 397 7.75 8.04 -28.91
N LEU A 398 7.77 7.08 -27.99
CA LEU A 398 8.34 7.21 -26.65
C LEU A 398 9.86 6.97 -26.60
N GLY A 399 10.49 6.64 -27.74
CA GLY A 399 11.93 6.41 -27.85
C GLY A 399 12.38 5.13 -27.15
N LYS A 400 11.48 4.16 -26.98
CA LYS A 400 11.80 2.77 -26.59
C LYS A 400 11.66 1.86 -27.83
N ASN A 401 12.42 0.77 -27.88
CA ASN A 401 12.22 -0.22 -28.92
C ASN A 401 11.03 -1.09 -28.52
N VAL A 402 9.98 -1.16 -29.35
CA VAL A 402 8.81 -2.01 -29.08
C VAL A 402 9.26 -3.47 -28.94
N GLY A 403 8.90 -4.14 -27.84
CA GLY A 403 9.15 -5.56 -27.59
C GLY A 403 10.49 -5.87 -26.94
N ASP A 404 11.04 -4.98 -26.11
CA ASP A 404 12.25 -5.23 -25.34
C ASP A 404 11.97 -6.28 -24.24
N ASP A 405 10.83 -6.20 -23.55
CA ASP A 405 10.44 -7.19 -22.53
C ASP A 405 10.32 -8.60 -23.11
N LEU A 406 9.76 -8.70 -24.33
CA LEU A 406 9.65 -9.96 -25.06
C LEU A 406 11.03 -10.50 -25.46
N ASN A 407 11.94 -9.62 -25.86
CA ASN A 407 13.29 -10.02 -26.22
C ASN A 407 14.08 -10.52 -25.01
N GLU A 408 13.88 -9.91 -23.85
CA GLU A 408 14.54 -10.29 -22.59
C GLU A 408 13.87 -11.49 -21.89
N GLY A 409 12.73 -11.98 -22.42
CA GLY A 409 12.00 -13.08 -21.81
C GLY A 409 11.32 -12.69 -20.49
N LYS A 410 10.99 -11.41 -20.32
CA LYS A 410 10.28 -10.89 -19.15
C LYS A 410 8.79 -11.26 -19.27
N PRO A 411 8.24 -12.05 -18.33
CA PRO A 411 6.84 -12.48 -18.38
C PRO A 411 5.90 -11.37 -17.88
N THR A 412 5.69 -10.32 -18.69
CA THR A 412 4.81 -9.20 -18.33
C THR A 412 3.32 -9.55 -18.45
N LEU A 413 2.46 -8.75 -17.80
CA LEU A 413 1.02 -9.02 -17.74
C LEU A 413 0.33 -9.19 -19.10
N PRO A 414 0.53 -8.32 -20.11
CA PRO A 414 -0.12 -8.50 -21.41
C PRO A 414 0.32 -9.81 -22.09
N LEU A 415 1.58 -10.20 -21.92
CA LEU A 415 2.15 -11.43 -22.50
C LEU A 415 1.58 -12.67 -21.83
N LEU A 416 1.53 -12.69 -20.49
CA LEU A 416 0.93 -13.77 -19.71
C LEU A 416 -0.56 -13.93 -19.98
N HIS A 417 -1.29 -12.81 -20.13
CA HIS A 417 -2.71 -12.86 -20.48
C HIS A 417 -2.93 -13.50 -21.85
N ALA A 418 -2.14 -13.11 -22.87
CA ALA A 418 -2.20 -13.70 -24.21
C ALA A 418 -1.85 -15.19 -24.19
N MET A 419 -0.83 -15.60 -23.41
CA MET A 419 -0.45 -17.01 -23.28
C MET A 419 -1.58 -17.86 -22.68
N ARG A 420 -2.33 -17.32 -21.71
CA ARG A 420 -3.41 -18.05 -21.02
C ARG A 420 -4.71 -18.13 -21.82
N HIS A 421 -4.98 -17.15 -22.67
CA HIS A 421 -6.26 -17.03 -23.38
C HIS A 421 -6.16 -17.29 -24.90
N GLY A 422 -4.95 -17.39 -25.43
CA GLY A 422 -4.70 -17.70 -26.83
C GLY A 422 -4.97 -19.17 -27.18
N THR A 423 -4.83 -19.46 -28.48
CA THR A 423 -4.82 -20.84 -28.99
C THR A 423 -3.64 -21.64 -28.40
N PRO A 424 -3.71 -22.99 -28.37
CA PRO A 424 -2.59 -23.81 -27.92
C PRO A 424 -1.26 -23.50 -28.63
N GLU A 425 -1.31 -23.17 -29.92
CA GLU A 425 -0.16 -22.78 -30.73
C GLU A 425 0.42 -21.43 -30.29
N GLN A 426 -0.44 -20.43 -30.06
CA GLN A 426 -0.01 -19.12 -29.54
C GLN A 426 0.55 -19.23 -28.12
N ALA A 427 -0.08 -20.02 -27.26
CA ALA A 427 0.39 -20.28 -25.90
C ALA A 427 1.78 -20.94 -25.91
N GLN A 428 1.99 -21.94 -26.77
CA GLN A 428 3.28 -22.60 -26.92
C GLN A 428 4.36 -21.64 -27.46
N MET A 429 4.02 -20.82 -28.46
CA MET A 429 4.93 -19.81 -29.02
C MET A 429 5.35 -18.78 -27.96
N ILE A 430 4.40 -18.21 -27.22
CA ILE A 430 4.70 -17.23 -26.16
C ILE A 430 5.53 -17.88 -25.06
N ARG A 431 5.18 -19.10 -24.63
CA ARG A 431 5.97 -19.85 -23.65
C ARG A 431 7.42 -20.01 -24.11
N GLN A 432 7.65 -20.40 -25.35
CA GLN A 432 9.00 -20.55 -25.90
C GLN A 432 9.76 -19.23 -25.96
N ALA A 433 9.09 -18.12 -26.31
CA ALA A 433 9.69 -16.79 -26.30
C ALA A 433 10.18 -16.40 -24.90
N ILE A 434 9.37 -16.66 -23.87
CA ILE A 434 9.73 -16.43 -22.46
C ILE A 434 10.90 -17.34 -22.07
N GLU A 435 10.77 -18.66 -22.22
CA GLU A 435 11.77 -19.65 -21.78
C GLU A 435 13.16 -19.41 -22.42
N GLN A 436 13.20 -18.92 -23.66
CA GLN A 436 14.45 -18.70 -24.39
C GLN A 436 15.05 -17.31 -24.19
N GLY A 437 14.27 -16.31 -23.76
CA GLY A 437 14.76 -14.94 -23.64
C GLY A 437 15.30 -14.40 -24.97
N ASN A 438 14.57 -14.67 -26.06
CA ASN A 438 14.93 -14.25 -27.42
C ASN A 438 13.67 -14.16 -28.31
N GLY A 439 12.70 -13.37 -27.87
CA GLY A 439 11.39 -13.30 -28.52
C GLY A 439 11.26 -12.24 -29.64
N ARG A 440 12.30 -11.46 -29.96
CA ARG A 440 12.17 -10.30 -30.88
C ARG A 440 11.59 -10.66 -32.25
N HIS A 441 12.01 -11.79 -32.80
CA HIS A 441 11.56 -12.29 -34.10
C HIS A 441 10.09 -12.77 -34.07
N LEU A 442 9.51 -12.94 -32.88
CA LEU A 442 8.12 -13.36 -32.65
C LEU A 442 7.20 -12.18 -32.32
N LEU A 443 7.70 -10.94 -32.36
CA LEU A 443 6.93 -9.75 -31.95
C LEU A 443 5.59 -9.66 -32.69
N GLU A 444 5.59 -9.69 -34.02
CA GLU A 444 4.35 -9.59 -34.82
C GLU A 444 3.34 -10.72 -34.49
N PRO A 445 3.72 -12.02 -34.51
CA PRO A 445 2.83 -13.09 -34.06
C PRO A 445 2.29 -12.92 -32.62
N VAL A 446 3.11 -12.41 -31.70
CA VAL A 446 2.71 -12.15 -30.30
C VAL A 446 1.71 -11.01 -30.24
N LEU A 447 1.91 -9.93 -31.01
CA LEU A 447 0.95 -8.82 -31.09
C LEU A 447 -0.39 -9.26 -31.68
N GLU A 448 -0.38 -10.12 -32.71
CA GLU A 448 -1.61 -10.73 -33.24
C GLU A 448 -2.35 -11.54 -32.16
N ALA A 449 -1.62 -12.34 -31.38
CA ALA A 449 -2.21 -13.11 -30.27
C ALA A 449 -2.76 -12.20 -29.17
N MET A 450 -2.03 -11.15 -28.78
CA MET A 450 -2.47 -10.15 -27.80
C MET A 450 -3.74 -9.43 -28.27
N ASN A 451 -3.81 -9.05 -29.55
CA ASN A 451 -4.97 -8.39 -30.13
C ASN A 451 -6.19 -9.33 -30.16
N ALA A 452 -6.01 -10.59 -30.59
CA ALA A 452 -7.08 -11.59 -30.61
C ALA A 452 -7.65 -11.88 -29.21
N CYS A 453 -6.80 -11.84 -28.18
CA CYS A 453 -7.19 -12.06 -26.78
C CYS A 453 -7.67 -10.79 -26.06
N GLY A 454 -7.51 -9.61 -26.65
CA GLY A 454 -7.74 -8.33 -25.97
C GLY A 454 -6.78 -8.06 -24.80
N SER A 455 -5.55 -8.61 -24.84
CA SER A 455 -4.61 -8.56 -23.71
C SER A 455 -4.11 -7.16 -23.34
N LEU A 456 -3.94 -6.28 -24.34
CA LEU A 456 -3.53 -4.90 -24.10
C LEU A 456 -4.66 -4.11 -23.43
N GLU A 457 -5.88 -4.23 -23.93
CA GLU A 457 -7.05 -3.57 -23.33
C GLU A 457 -7.33 -4.10 -21.92
N TRP A 458 -7.19 -5.41 -21.70
CA TRP A 458 -7.33 -6.00 -20.38
C TRP A 458 -6.29 -5.45 -19.39
N THR A 459 -5.02 -5.35 -19.80
CA THR A 459 -3.95 -4.73 -18.98
C THR A 459 -4.25 -3.25 -18.70
N ARG A 460 -4.76 -2.50 -19.69
CA ARG A 460 -5.20 -1.11 -19.51
C ARG A 460 -6.30 -1.00 -18.45
N GLN A 461 -7.32 -1.86 -18.52
CA GLN A 461 -8.40 -1.91 -17.53
C GLN A 461 -7.87 -2.25 -16.12
N ARG A 462 -6.84 -3.08 -16.01
CA ARG A 462 -6.17 -3.34 -14.72
C ARG A 462 -5.45 -2.10 -14.20
N ALA A 463 -4.75 -1.37 -15.06
CA ALA A 463 -4.11 -0.11 -14.67
C ALA A 463 -5.13 0.96 -14.25
N GLU A 464 -6.26 1.07 -14.94
CA GLU A 464 -7.36 1.99 -14.60
C GLU A 464 -7.96 1.67 -13.22
N GLU A 465 -8.18 0.40 -12.90
CA GLU A 465 -8.64 0.01 -11.57
C GLU A 465 -7.64 0.38 -10.46
N GLU A 466 -6.34 0.26 -10.71
CA GLU A 466 -5.31 0.72 -9.77
C GLU A 466 -5.32 2.24 -9.64
N ALA A 467 -5.47 2.99 -10.74
CA ALA A 467 -5.61 4.44 -10.68
C ALA A 467 -6.86 4.88 -9.89
N ASP A 468 -7.99 4.21 -10.06
CA ASP A 468 -9.22 4.47 -9.31
C ASP A 468 -9.04 4.19 -7.81
N LYS A 469 -8.33 3.12 -7.43
CA LYS A 469 -7.95 2.85 -6.04
C LYS A 469 -7.07 3.96 -5.47
N ALA A 470 -6.13 4.48 -6.27
CA ALA A 470 -5.28 5.60 -5.87
C ALA A 470 -6.13 6.86 -5.60
N ILE A 471 -7.04 7.20 -6.51
CA ILE A 471 -7.95 8.36 -6.39
C ILE A 471 -8.87 8.22 -5.16
N ALA A 472 -9.40 7.01 -4.92
CA ALA A 472 -10.23 6.74 -3.75
C ALA A 472 -9.45 6.91 -2.43
N ALA A 473 -8.16 6.58 -2.40
CA ALA A 473 -7.30 6.75 -1.22
C ALA A 473 -7.08 8.23 -0.85
N LEU A 474 -7.25 9.17 -1.79
CA LEU A 474 -7.09 10.60 -1.55
C LEU A 474 -8.31 11.27 -0.91
N GLN A 475 -9.45 10.58 -0.74
CA GLN A 475 -10.68 11.18 -0.20
C GLN A 475 -10.54 11.67 1.25
N VAL A 476 -9.56 11.12 1.99
CA VAL A 476 -9.20 11.58 3.34
C VAL A 476 -8.49 12.93 3.34
N LEU A 477 -7.91 13.35 2.21
CA LEU A 477 -7.20 14.62 2.11
C LEU A 477 -8.16 15.79 1.89
N PRO A 478 -7.82 16.99 2.40
CA PRO A 478 -8.58 18.21 2.14
C PRO A 478 -8.75 18.47 0.64
N ASP A 479 -9.92 18.98 0.26
CA ASP A 479 -10.20 19.41 -1.11
C ASP A 479 -9.37 20.66 -1.45
N THR A 480 -8.29 20.45 -2.18
CA THR A 480 -7.28 21.45 -2.51
C THR A 480 -6.81 21.27 -3.95
N PRO A 481 -6.26 22.33 -4.59
CA PRO A 481 -5.63 22.20 -5.90
C PRO A 481 -4.55 21.11 -5.96
N TRP A 482 -3.85 20.85 -4.85
CA TRP A 482 -2.83 19.82 -4.72
C TRP A 482 -3.41 18.40 -4.75
N ARG A 483 -4.55 18.18 -4.09
CA ARG A 483 -5.30 16.92 -4.16
C ARG A 483 -5.81 16.69 -5.59
N GLU A 484 -6.38 17.71 -6.21
CA GLU A 484 -6.85 17.64 -7.61
C GLU A 484 -5.70 17.36 -8.59
N ALA A 485 -4.50 17.88 -8.32
CA ALA A 485 -3.31 17.56 -9.10
C ALA A 485 -2.85 16.10 -8.92
N LEU A 486 -2.92 15.53 -7.71
CA LEU A 486 -2.65 14.11 -7.48
C LEU A 486 -3.68 13.21 -8.21
N ILE A 487 -4.96 13.59 -8.19
CA ILE A 487 -6.00 12.91 -8.98
C ILE A 487 -5.69 13.01 -10.48
N GLY A 488 -5.29 14.20 -10.95
CA GLY A 488 -4.86 14.42 -12.33
C GLY A 488 -3.69 13.52 -12.73
N LEU A 489 -2.67 13.37 -11.88
CA LEU A 489 -1.55 12.45 -12.12
C LEU A 489 -2.00 10.99 -12.26
N ALA A 490 -2.98 10.54 -11.48
CA ALA A 490 -3.52 9.18 -11.59
C ALA A 490 -4.22 8.95 -12.93
N HIS A 491 -5.02 9.91 -13.40
CA HIS A 491 -5.62 9.83 -14.74
C HIS A 491 -4.57 9.88 -15.86
N ILE A 492 -3.58 10.77 -15.76
CA ILE A 492 -2.50 10.90 -16.75
C ILE A 492 -1.65 9.62 -16.81
N ALA A 493 -1.48 8.90 -15.70
CA ALA A 493 -0.71 7.67 -15.68
C ALA A 493 -1.29 6.58 -16.62
N VAL A 494 -2.62 6.50 -16.73
CA VAL A 494 -3.33 5.48 -17.53
C VAL A 494 -3.73 5.95 -18.93
N GLN A 495 -3.83 7.26 -19.15
CA GLN A 495 -4.20 7.87 -20.43
C GLN A 495 -3.01 8.17 -21.35
N ARG A 496 -1.90 7.42 -21.27
CA ARG A 496 -0.62 7.73 -21.94
C ARG A 496 -0.60 7.65 -23.49
N ASP A 497 -1.66 8.10 -24.14
CA ASP A 497 -1.69 8.52 -25.54
C ASP A 497 -1.70 10.07 -25.57
N ARG A 498 -0.51 10.68 -25.45
CA ARG A 498 -0.11 12.09 -25.73
C ARG A 498 0.72 12.76 -24.63
#